data_AF-A0AA38JCT6-F1
#
_entry.id   AF-A0AA38JCT6-F1
#
_cell.length_a   1.000
_cell.length_b   1.000
_cell.length_c   1.000
_cell.angle_alpha   90.00
_cell.angle_beta   90.00
_cell.angle_gamma   90.00
#
_symmetry.space_group_name_H-M   'P 1'
#
loop_
_entity.id
_entity.type
_entity.pdbx_description
1 polymer ?
#
loop_
_entity_poly.entity_id
_entity_poly.type
_entity_poly.pdbx_seq_one_letter_code
_entity_poly.pdbx_strand_id
1 'polypeptide(L)'
;IEDTLYRIHRYFFQRDSLVFEAMFSLPVPVGERPEGEAEDRPIRLDGVECRDFDHLLSLMYPKDFSSYELSTIEDWKSVLKLATQWDFDSMRNLAIKHLTLIASSADLVILGHQYDVTQWLHLI
;
A
#
# COMPACT_ATOMS: atom_id res chain seq x y z
N ILE A 1 -10.65 -7.33 4.61
CA ILE A 1 -9.94 -6.39 5.53
C ILE A 1 -10.99 -5.91 6.51
N GLU A 2 -10.80 -6.10 7.83
CA GLU A 2 -11.81 -5.78 8.86
C GLU A 2 -13.26 -6.15 8.44
N ASP A 3 -13.48 -7.42 8.09
CA ASP A 3 -14.76 -7.96 7.60
C ASP A 3 -15.35 -7.30 6.34
N THR A 4 -14.59 -6.43 5.67
CA THR A 4 -14.95 -5.78 4.41
C THR A 4 -14.32 -6.50 3.22
N LEU A 5 -15.16 -6.80 2.22
CA LEU A 5 -14.76 -7.43 0.95
C LEU A 5 -14.53 -6.36 -0.13
N TYR A 6 -13.29 -6.28 -0.61
CA TYR A 6 -12.89 -5.38 -1.68
C TYR A 6 -12.90 -6.09 -3.03
N ARG A 7 -13.54 -5.47 -4.03
CA ARG A 7 -13.57 -5.98 -5.41
C ARG A 7 -12.77 -5.04 -6.30
N ILE A 8 -11.51 -5.40 -6.53
CA ILE A 8 -10.52 -4.57 -7.22
C ILE A 8 -9.87 -5.34 -8.36
N HIS A 9 -9.21 -4.63 -9.27
CA HIS A 9 -8.54 -5.25 -10.40
C HIS A 9 -7.18 -5.78 -9.97
N ARG A 10 -7.02 -7.12 -10.03
CA ARG A 10 -5.76 -7.83 -9.76
C ARG A 10 -4.56 -7.24 -10.48
N TYR A 11 -4.76 -6.75 -11.70
CA TYR A 11 -3.72 -6.22 -12.56
C TYR A 11 -2.84 -5.15 -11.90
N PHE A 12 -3.42 -4.20 -11.16
CA PHE A 12 -2.62 -3.14 -10.51
C PHE A 12 -1.69 -3.71 -9.44
N PHE A 13 -2.19 -4.65 -8.64
CA PHE A 13 -1.40 -5.31 -7.60
C PHE A 13 -0.30 -6.18 -8.22
N GLN A 14 -0.62 -6.93 -9.27
CA GLN A 14 0.37 -7.76 -9.96
C GLN A 14 1.43 -6.94 -10.70
N ARG A 15 1.07 -5.79 -11.27
CA ARG A 15 1.99 -4.94 -12.01
C ARG A 15 2.91 -4.14 -11.09
N ASP A 16 2.35 -3.58 -10.03
CA ASP A 16 3.01 -2.55 -9.23
C ASP A 16 3.57 -3.05 -7.89
N SER A 17 3.28 -4.31 -7.50
CA SER A 17 3.81 -4.93 -6.28
C SER A 17 4.48 -6.26 -6.57
N LEU A 18 5.76 -6.37 -6.17
CA LEU A 18 6.51 -7.62 -6.27
C LEU A 18 5.96 -8.72 -5.36
N VAL A 19 5.47 -8.36 -4.16
CA VAL A 19 4.85 -9.31 -3.23
C VAL A 19 3.60 -9.95 -3.85
N PHE A 20 2.72 -9.13 -4.42
CA PHE A 20 1.49 -9.63 -5.05
C PHE A 20 1.77 -10.34 -6.37
N GLU A 21 2.72 -9.86 -7.18
CA GLU A 21 3.18 -10.56 -8.37
C GLU A 21 3.66 -11.99 -8.06
N ALA A 22 4.55 -12.11 -7.07
CA ALA A 22 5.05 -13.39 -6.61
C ALA A 22 3.92 -14.28 -6.07
N MET A 23 3.06 -13.74 -5.18
CA MET A 23 1.92 -14.46 -4.62
C MET A 23 0.99 -15.02 -5.72
N PHE A 24 0.76 -14.24 -6.77
CA PHE A 24 -0.10 -14.63 -7.88
C PHE A 24 0.51 -15.64 -8.85
N SER A 25 1.84 -15.78 -8.83
CA SER A 25 2.55 -16.78 -9.63
C SER A 25 2.66 -18.16 -8.97
N LEU A 26 2.31 -18.27 -7.68
CA LEU A 26 2.37 -19.52 -6.94
C LEU A 26 1.42 -20.58 -7.52
N PRO A 27 1.84 -21.86 -7.57
CA PRO A 27 0.99 -22.94 -8.07
C PRO A 27 -0.21 -23.16 -7.15
N VAL A 28 -1.37 -23.36 -7.75
CA VAL A 28 -2.61 -23.65 -7.03
C VAL A 28 -2.66 -25.14 -6.71
N PRO A 29 -2.93 -25.54 -5.46
CA PRO A 29 -3.10 -26.95 -5.10
C PRO A 29 -4.15 -27.66 -5.96
N VAL A 30 -3.92 -28.94 -6.24
CA VAL A 30 -4.82 -29.73 -7.09
C VAL A 30 -6.21 -29.83 -6.44
N GLY A 31 -7.24 -29.44 -7.17
CA GLY A 31 -8.63 -29.44 -6.69
C GLY A 31 -9.06 -28.15 -5.99
N GLU A 32 -8.16 -27.17 -5.88
CA GLU A 32 -8.44 -25.87 -5.29
C GLU A 32 -8.56 -24.77 -6.36
N ARG A 33 -9.26 -23.68 -6.02
CA ARG A 33 -9.32 -22.46 -6.83
C ARG A 33 -8.27 -21.47 -6.35
N PRO A 34 -7.71 -20.61 -7.22
CA PRO A 34 -6.83 -19.53 -6.77
C PRO A 34 -7.54 -18.62 -5.77
N GLU A 35 -6.80 -18.13 -4.77
CA GLU A 35 -7.31 -17.11 -3.86
C GLU A 35 -7.52 -15.78 -4.60
N GLY A 36 -8.59 -15.06 -4.25
CA GLY A 36 -8.91 -13.74 -4.80
C GLY A 36 -9.68 -13.76 -6.13
N GLU A 37 -10.02 -14.93 -6.67
CA GLU A 37 -10.82 -15.04 -7.91
C GLU A 37 -12.32 -15.24 -7.66
N ALA A 38 -12.72 -15.56 -6.44
CA ALA A 38 -14.12 -15.76 -6.06
C ALA A 38 -14.42 -15.15 -4.69
N GLU A 39 -15.68 -14.75 -4.48
CA GLU A 39 -16.13 -14.07 -3.25
C GLU A 39 -16.05 -14.98 -2.01
N ASP A 40 -16.21 -16.29 -2.20
CA ASP A 40 -16.10 -17.31 -1.16
C ASP A 40 -14.64 -17.69 -0.82
N ARG A 41 -13.68 -17.20 -1.61
CA ARG A 41 -12.24 -17.41 -1.39
C ARG A 41 -11.43 -16.13 -1.65
N PRO A 42 -11.65 -15.06 -0.88
CA PRO A 42 -10.89 -13.82 -1.02
C PRO A 42 -9.47 -13.95 -0.47
N ILE A 43 -8.57 -13.08 -0.91
CA ILE A 43 -7.26 -12.91 -0.27
C ILE A 43 -7.50 -12.19 1.06
N ARG A 44 -7.09 -12.82 2.16
CA ARG A 44 -7.19 -12.24 3.50
C ARG A 44 -5.93 -11.44 3.79
N LEU A 45 -6.13 -10.16 4.11
CA LEU A 45 -5.07 -9.23 4.49
C LEU A 45 -5.27 -8.88 5.96
N ASP A 46 -4.61 -9.65 6.82
CA ASP A 46 -4.71 -9.49 8.28
C ASP A 46 -3.81 -8.34 8.76
N GLY A 47 -4.24 -7.64 9.82
CA GLY A 47 -3.49 -6.50 10.38
C GLY A 47 -3.54 -5.21 9.55
N VAL A 48 -4.40 -5.16 8.54
CA VAL A 48 -4.65 -3.97 7.72
C VAL A 48 -5.96 -3.32 8.13
N GLU A 49 -5.94 -2.00 8.32
CA GLU A 49 -7.14 -1.19 8.55
C GLU A 49 -7.78 -0.83 7.20
N CYS A 50 -9.11 -0.82 7.11
CA CYS A 50 -9.82 -0.43 5.87
C CYS A 50 -9.40 0.98 5.43
N ARG A 51 -9.25 1.92 6.38
CA ARG A 51 -8.80 3.29 6.10
C ARG A 51 -7.44 3.30 5.39
N ASP A 52 -6.48 2.52 5.87
CA ASP A 52 -5.14 2.48 5.28
C ASP A 52 -5.21 1.94 3.84
N PHE A 53 -6.04 0.91 3.63
CA PHE A 53 -6.24 0.31 2.31
C PHE A 53 -6.96 1.25 1.34
N ASP A 54 -7.99 1.96 1.80
CA ASP A 54 -8.72 2.94 1.01
C ASP A 54 -7.80 4.07 0.51
N HIS A 55 -6.86 4.53 1.37
CA HIS A 55 -5.85 5.50 0.96
C HIS A 55 -4.96 4.97 -0.16
N LEU A 56 -4.48 3.73 -0.07
CA LEU A 56 -3.69 3.10 -1.15
C LEU A 56 -4.53 2.97 -2.43
N LEU A 57 -5.79 2.54 -2.32
CA LEU A 57 -6.69 2.39 -3.46
C LEU A 57 -7.03 3.72 -4.14
N SER A 58 -7.10 4.83 -3.39
CA SER A 58 -7.34 6.16 -3.99
C SER A 58 -6.23 6.58 -4.97
N LEU A 59 -5.01 6.03 -4.84
CA LEU A 59 -3.93 6.25 -5.78
C LEU A 59 -4.05 5.39 -7.05
N MET A 60 -4.66 4.21 -6.94
CA MET A 60 -4.93 3.32 -8.09
C MET A 60 -6.22 3.70 -8.83
N TYR A 61 -7.20 4.21 -8.08
CA TYR A 61 -8.54 4.56 -8.53
C TYR A 61 -8.89 5.98 -8.12
N PRO A 62 -8.16 7.00 -8.60
CA PRO A 62 -8.45 8.38 -8.26
C PRO A 62 -9.81 8.79 -8.83
N LYS A 63 -10.62 9.48 -8.02
CA LYS A 63 -11.85 10.12 -8.52
C LYS A 63 -11.54 11.29 -9.45
N ASP A 64 -10.43 11.96 -9.22
CA ASP A 64 -9.91 13.07 -10.01
C ASP A 64 -8.41 12.87 -10.25
N PHE A 65 -7.99 12.81 -11.50
CA PHE A 65 -6.59 12.63 -11.86
C PHE A 65 -5.74 13.89 -11.68
N SER A 66 -6.35 15.04 -11.42
CA SER A 66 -5.66 16.32 -11.23
C SER A 66 -5.25 16.59 -9.78
N SER A 67 -5.79 15.83 -8.82
CA SER A 67 -5.55 16.01 -7.40
C SER A 67 -5.49 14.67 -6.65
N TYR A 68 -4.90 14.68 -5.46
CA TYR A 68 -4.92 13.51 -4.57
C TYR A 68 -6.00 13.69 -3.51
N GLU A 69 -6.68 12.59 -3.16
CA GLU A 69 -7.60 12.56 -2.01
C GLU A 69 -6.84 12.61 -0.66
N LEU A 70 -5.53 12.37 -0.70
CA LEU A 70 -4.62 12.36 0.46
C LEU A 70 -4.04 13.76 0.70
N SER A 71 -4.19 14.28 1.91
CA SER A 71 -3.74 15.63 2.25
C SER A 71 -2.97 15.72 3.57
N THR A 72 -3.14 14.75 4.47
CA THR A 72 -2.56 14.77 5.81
C THR A 72 -1.32 13.88 5.93
N ILE A 73 -0.54 14.09 6.99
CA ILE A 73 0.59 13.20 7.33
C ILE A 73 0.11 11.76 7.54
N GLU A 74 -1.01 11.56 8.23
CA GLU A 74 -1.53 10.21 8.50
C GLU A 74 -2.02 9.51 7.23
N ASP A 75 -2.58 10.25 6.26
CA ASP A 75 -2.97 9.71 4.95
C ASP A 75 -1.75 9.13 4.22
N TRP A 76 -0.71 9.95 4.08
CA TRP A 76 0.52 9.55 3.37
C TRP A 76 1.31 8.50 4.14
N LYS A 77 1.26 8.49 5.48
CA LYS A 77 1.84 7.45 6.32
C LYS A 77 1.12 6.10 6.14
N SER A 78 -0.20 6.12 5.96
CA SER A 78 -0.98 4.91 5.64
C SER A 78 -0.51 4.29 4.32
N VAL A 79 -0.32 5.13 3.29
CA VAL A 79 0.23 4.69 2.00
C VAL A 79 1.66 4.18 2.16
N LEU A 80 2.52 4.91 2.88
CA LEU A 80 3.91 4.49 3.11
C LEU A 80 3.98 3.12 3.78
N LYS A 81 3.13 2.88 4.79
CA LYS A 81 3.04 1.61 5.51
C LYS A 81 2.73 0.45 4.57
N LEU A 82 1.61 0.52 3.85
CA LEU A 82 1.19 -0.58 2.98
C LEU A 82 2.08 -0.72 1.75
N ALA A 83 2.55 0.39 1.17
CA ALA A 83 3.45 0.35 0.03
C ALA A 83 4.81 -0.24 0.39
N THR A 84 5.29 -0.04 1.63
CA THR A 84 6.51 -0.71 2.13
C THR A 84 6.25 -2.18 2.43
N GLN A 85 5.11 -2.51 3.06
CA GLN A 85 4.79 -3.89 3.42
C GLN A 85 4.61 -4.80 2.18
N TRP A 86 4.13 -4.22 1.07
CA TRP A 86 3.79 -4.97 -0.13
C TRP A 86 4.67 -4.62 -1.33
N ASP A 87 5.81 -3.97 -1.14
CA ASP A 87 6.75 -3.61 -2.22
C ASP A 87 6.10 -2.87 -3.41
N PHE A 88 5.25 -1.88 -3.12
CA PHE A 88 4.77 -0.92 -4.12
C PHE A 88 5.74 0.25 -4.27
N ASP A 89 6.89 0.04 -4.90
CA ASP A 89 8.00 1.01 -4.97
C ASP A 89 7.57 2.41 -5.43
N SER A 90 6.76 2.49 -6.48
CA SER A 90 6.30 3.77 -7.04
C SER A 90 5.42 4.54 -6.04
N MET A 91 4.51 3.85 -5.35
CA MET A 91 3.64 4.47 -4.34
C MET A 91 4.41 4.80 -3.05
N ARG A 92 5.37 3.95 -2.67
CA ARG A 92 6.29 4.20 -1.56
C ARG A 92 7.07 5.48 -1.79
N ASN A 93 7.67 5.64 -2.97
CA ASN A 93 8.42 6.85 -3.34
C ASN A 93 7.53 8.10 -3.38
N LEU A 94 6.28 7.97 -3.86
CA LEU A 94 5.32 9.07 -3.84
C LEU A 94 5.00 9.50 -2.40
N ALA A 95 4.72 8.56 -1.50
CA ALA A 95 4.44 8.85 -0.10
C ALA A 95 5.65 9.52 0.60
N ILE A 96 6.86 9.03 0.35
CA ILE A 96 8.10 9.63 0.85
C ILE A 96 8.24 11.08 0.40
N LYS A 97 7.99 11.35 -0.88
CA LYS A 97 8.07 12.72 -1.43
C LYS A 97 7.09 13.65 -0.72
N HIS A 98 5.84 13.23 -0.54
CA HIS A 98 4.83 14.05 0.13
C HIS A 98 5.13 14.27 1.60
N LEU A 99 5.48 13.21 2.35
CA LEU A 99 5.84 13.32 3.76
C LEU A 99 7.04 14.24 3.99
N THR A 100 8.05 14.20 3.12
CA THR A 100 9.23 15.09 3.20
C THR A 100 8.83 16.57 3.11
N LEU A 101 7.74 16.90 2.43
CA LEU A 101 7.27 18.28 2.25
C LEU A 101 6.42 18.79 3.42
N ILE A 102 5.68 17.91 4.09
CA ILE A 102 4.62 18.31 5.04
C ILE A 102 4.90 17.89 6.50
N ALA A 103 5.74 16.89 6.73
CA ALA A 103 6.02 16.38 8.07
C ALA A 103 7.18 17.13 8.74
N SER A 104 7.22 17.13 10.08
CA SER A 104 8.32 17.73 10.82
C SER A 104 9.58 16.85 10.76
N SER A 105 10.77 17.43 10.97
CA SER A 105 12.01 16.65 11.02
C SER A 105 11.96 15.54 12.07
N ALA A 106 11.29 15.76 13.22
CA ALA A 106 11.13 14.74 14.25
C ALA A 106 10.27 13.56 13.75
N ASP A 107 9.15 13.85 13.07
CA ASP A 107 8.30 12.80 12.48
C ASP A 107 9.05 12.02 11.40
N LEU A 108 9.81 12.71 10.54
CA LEU A 108 10.59 12.08 9.48
C LEU A 108 11.64 11.11 10.03
N VAL A 109 12.28 11.42 11.15
CA VAL A 109 13.23 10.51 11.80
C VAL A 109 12.51 9.26 12.32
N ILE A 110 11.37 9.42 12.99
CA ILE A 110 10.58 8.29 13.50
C ILE A 110 10.11 7.39 12.34
N LEU A 111 9.52 7.98 11.31
CA LEU A 111 9.05 7.28 10.12
C LEU A 111 10.20 6.64 9.34
N GLY A 112 11.36 7.30 9.30
CA GLY A 112 12.56 6.81 8.64
C GLY A 112 13.07 5.52 9.25
N HIS A 113 13.08 5.43 10.58
CA HIS A 113 13.39 4.19 11.27
C HIS A 113 12.30 3.13 11.10
N GLN A 114 11.03 3.53 11.14
CA GLN A 114 9.91 2.58 11.07
C GLN A 114 9.77 1.91 9.70
N TYR A 115 10.03 2.63 8.60
CA TYR A 115 9.79 2.16 7.22
C TYR A 115 11.07 2.08 6.37
N ASP A 116 12.23 2.11 7.01
CA ASP A 116 13.56 2.04 6.38
C ASP A 116 13.74 3.09 5.26
N VAL A 117 13.48 4.36 5.61
CA VAL A 117 13.69 5.51 4.71
C VAL A 117 14.99 6.21 5.11
N THR A 118 16.11 5.64 4.70
CA THR A 118 17.47 6.07 5.08
C THR A 118 17.76 7.55 4.79
N GLN A 119 17.21 8.11 3.71
CA GLN A 119 17.37 9.52 3.38
C GLN A 119 16.90 10.49 4.48
N TRP A 120 15.97 10.08 5.34
CA TRP A 120 15.51 10.91 6.46
C TRP A 120 16.39 10.78 7.70
N LEU A 121 17.21 9.73 7.77
CA LEU A 121 18.12 9.46 8.89
C LEU A 121 19.46 10.19 8.76
N HIS A 122 19.80 10.64 7.54
CA HIS A 122 21.04 11.38 7.25
C HIS A 122 20.88 12.91 7.29
N LEU A 123 19.70 13.42 7.66
CA LEU A 123 19.39 14.85 7.74
C LEU A 123 19.74 15.48 9.11
N ILE A 124 20.48 14.77 9.97
CA ILE A 124 20.88 15.18 11.31
C ILE A 124 22.40 15.28 11.42
#